data_AF-A0A2M7Y9N1-F1
#
_entry.id   AF-A0A2M7Y9N1-F1
#
_cell.length_a   1.000
_cell.length_b   1.000
_cell.length_c   1.000
_cell.angle_alpha   90.00
_cell.angle_beta   90.00
_cell.angle_gamma   90.00
#
_symmetry.space_group_name_H-M   'P 1'
#
loop_
_entity.id
_entity.type
_entity.pdbx_description
1 polymer ?
#
loop_
_entity_poly.entity_id
_entity_poly.type
_entity_poly.pdbx_seq_one_letter_code
_entity_poly.pdbx_strand_id
1 'polypeptide(L)'
;MAAEPRRLMRGVWSALLGALGWLRFALRWVRRSVMLLAVLALLATNVLAFASSAFIGAVSSVAALAGLKTAQARQAAARREAVKRIGQRTARGAARSLGGTVAQSLPFVGVASVVGITAWEIADACATMQDLAALAPDSVDDPEKVCGLTPPTTAAVYHEIGARAGEWSGAAWRWASGAPPPAP
;
A
#
# COMPACT_ATOMS: atom_id res chain seq x y z
N MET A 1 -13.18 62.77 34.92
CA MET A 1 -13.33 61.37 35.36
C MET A 1 -13.68 60.46 34.16
N ALA A 2 -12.80 60.29 33.16
CA ALA A 2 -13.17 59.55 31.93
C ALA A 2 -12.02 58.68 31.33
N ALA A 3 -11.18 58.07 32.18
CA ALA A 3 -10.02 57.28 31.73
C ALA A 3 -10.18 55.74 31.89
N GLU A 4 -11.31 55.27 32.41
CA GLU A 4 -11.47 53.87 32.84
C GLU A 4 -11.76 52.81 31.74
N PRO A 5 -12.48 53.09 30.63
CA PRO A 5 -12.93 52.00 29.74
C PRO A 5 -11.81 51.35 28.92
N ARG A 6 -10.72 52.09 28.64
CA ARG A 6 -9.60 51.58 27.82
C ARG A 6 -8.66 50.61 28.57
N ARG A 7 -8.71 50.56 29.90
CA ARG A 7 -7.93 49.58 30.68
C ARG A 7 -8.64 48.22 30.73
N LEU A 8 -9.96 48.23 30.92
CA LEU A 8 -10.79 47.02 30.92
C LEU A 8 -10.73 46.28 29.57
N MET A 9 -10.87 47.00 28.45
CA MET A 9 -10.79 46.35 27.13
C MET A 9 -9.42 45.71 26.82
N ARG A 10 -8.32 46.28 27.33
CA ARG A 10 -6.98 45.70 27.16
C ARG A 10 -6.79 44.41 27.95
N GLY A 11 -7.33 44.33 29.17
CA GLY A 11 -7.28 43.12 30.00
C GLY A 11 -8.05 41.96 29.38
N VAL A 12 -9.26 42.23 28.87
CA VAL A 12 -10.09 41.23 28.18
C VAL A 12 -9.42 40.73 26.90
N TRP A 13 -8.82 41.64 26.11
CA TRP A 13 -8.08 41.27 24.90
C TRP A 13 -6.85 40.39 25.19
N SER A 14 -6.08 40.70 26.25
CA SER A 14 -4.94 39.85 26.64
C SER A 14 -5.39 38.46 27.10
N ALA A 15 -6.52 38.36 27.81
CA ALA A 15 -7.07 37.08 28.25
C ALA A 15 -7.56 36.22 27.06
N LEU A 16 -8.24 36.83 26.08
CA LEU A 16 -8.71 36.15 24.87
C LEU A 16 -7.54 35.67 23.98
N LEU A 17 -6.51 36.49 23.80
CA LEU A 17 -5.31 36.10 23.05
C LEU A 17 -4.54 34.96 23.76
N GLY A 18 -4.47 35.00 25.09
CA GLY A 18 -3.90 33.92 25.90
C GLY A 18 -4.68 32.62 25.73
N ALA A 19 -6.01 32.66 25.83
CA ALA A 19 -6.88 31.49 25.65
C ALA A 19 -6.77 30.89 24.24
N LEU A 20 -6.74 31.72 23.21
CA LEU A 20 -6.60 31.28 21.82
C LEU A 20 -5.21 30.66 21.56
N GLY A 21 -4.15 31.23 22.14
CA GLY A 21 -2.79 30.69 22.08
C GLY A 21 -2.70 29.31 22.73
N TRP A 22 -3.31 29.15 23.91
CA TRP A 22 -3.36 27.90 24.65
C TRP A 22 -4.13 26.82 23.90
N LEU A 23 -5.27 27.16 23.31
CA LEU A 23 -6.08 26.25 22.50
C LEU A 23 -5.31 25.74 21.27
N ARG A 24 -4.61 26.62 20.55
CA ARG A 24 -3.78 26.24 19.38
C ARG A 24 -2.57 25.39 19.78
N PHE A 25 -2.01 25.62 20.96
CA PHE A 25 -0.94 24.77 21.50
C PHE A 25 -1.47 23.38 21.84
N ALA A 26 -2.60 23.29 22.55
CA ALA A 26 -3.27 22.04 22.88
C ALA A 26 -3.64 21.22 21.63
N LEU A 27 -4.25 21.86 20.61
CA LEU A 27 -4.57 21.22 19.33
C LEU A 27 -3.35 20.67 18.60
N ARG A 28 -2.24 21.43 18.56
CA ARG A 28 -0.98 20.97 17.93
C ARG A 28 -0.38 19.80 18.71
N TRP A 29 -0.42 19.84 20.03
CA TRP A 29 0.10 18.79 20.88
C TRP A 29 -0.73 17.50 20.74
N VAL A 30 -2.06 17.60 20.80
CA VAL A 30 -2.97 16.47 20.56
C VAL A 30 -2.75 15.87 19.18
N ARG A 31 -2.69 16.70 18.12
CA ARG A 31 -2.44 16.19 16.76
C ARG A 31 -1.12 15.44 16.64
N ARG A 32 -0.06 15.96 17.26
CA ARG A 32 1.27 15.32 17.25
C ARG A 32 1.26 14.01 18.03
N SER A 33 0.60 13.98 19.19
CA SER A 33 0.45 12.77 19.99
C SER A 33 -0.37 11.70 19.28
N VAL A 34 -1.49 12.06 18.64
CA VAL A 34 -2.31 11.13 17.84
C VAL A 34 -1.50 10.56 16.68
N MET A 35 -0.74 11.38 15.95
CA MET A 35 0.12 10.91 14.87
C MET A 35 1.20 9.93 15.35
N LEU A 36 1.84 10.24 16.49
CA LEU A 36 2.85 9.35 17.08
C LEU A 36 2.24 8.02 17.52
N LEU A 37 1.08 8.05 18.17
CA LEU A 37 0.38 6.83 18.58
C LEU A 37 -0.05 5.98 17.38
N ALA A 38 -0.53 6.60 16.29
CA ALA A 38 -0.89 5.89 15.07
C ALA A 38 0.33 5.19 14.43
N VAL A 39 1.48 5.88 14.36
CA VAL A 39 2.74 5.31 13.84
C VAL A 39 3.22 4.15 14.71
N LEU A 40 3.20 4.32 16.04
CA LEU A 40 3.58 3.25 16.97
C LEU A 40 2.65 2.04 16.89
N ALA A 41 1.34 2.27 16.76
CA ALA A 41 0.36 1.21 16.59
C ALA A 41 0.62 0.43 15.29
N LEU A 42 0.82 1.12 14.16
CA LEU A 42 1.15 0.49 12.88
C LEU A 42 2.45 -0.32 12.95
N LEU A 43 3.50 0.21 13.59
CA LEU A 43 4.75 -0.51 13.80
C LEU A 43 4.54 -1.76 14.65
N ALA A 44 3.82 -1.64 15.78
CA ALA A 44 3.52 -2.76 16.65
C ALA A 44 2.71 -3.85 15.94
N THR A 45 1.70 -3.49 15.15
CA THR A 45 0.90 -4.44 14.37
C THR A 45 1.75 -5.18 13.33
N ASN A 46 2.64 -4.48 12.62
CA ASN A 46 3.55 -5.11 11.65
C ASN A 46 4.52 -6.09 12.33
N VAL A 47 5.08 -5.72 13.49
CA VAL A 47 5.98 -6.59 14.26
C VAL A 47 5.23 -7.82 14.78
N LEU A 48 4.00 -7.64 15.28
CA LEU A 48 3.20 -8.73 15.81
C LEU A 48 2.74 -9.69 14.70
N ALA A 49 2.38 -9.16 13.53
CA ALA A 49 2.05 -9.97 12.35
C ALA A 49 3.25 -10.80 11.88
N PHE A 50 4.45 -10.21 11.82
CA PHE A 50 5.67 -10.94 11.48
C PHE A 50 6.02 -12.01 12.53
N ALA A 51 5.90 -11.70 13.82
CA ALA A 51 6.14 -12.65 14.90
C ALA A 51 5.16 -13.84 14.86
N SER A 52 3.89 -13.60 14.53
CA SER A 52 2.88 -14.66 14.43
C SER A 52 3.16 -15.66 13.30
N SER A 53 3.59 -15.18 12.12
CA SER A 53 3.95 -16.03 10.98
C SER A 53 5.24 -16.83 11.24
N ALA A 54 6.20 -16.26 11.96
CA ALA A 54 7.40 -16.97 12.42
C ALA A 54 7.07 -18.07 13.44
N PHE A 55 6.10 -17.84 14.33
CA PHE A 55 5.70 -18.81 15.35
C PHE A 55 5.00 -20.04 14.75
N ILE A 56 4.13 -19.86 13.74
CA ILE A 56 3.48 -20.96 13.01
C ILE A 56 4.53 -21.81 12.26
N GLY A 57 5.58 -21.18 11.72
CA GLY A 57 6.72 -21.86 11.12
C GLY A 57 7.56 -22.67 12.12
N ALA A 58 7.80 -22.12 13.31
CA ALA A 58 8.60 -22.76 14.36
C ALA A 58 7.91 -24.01 14.93
N VAL A 59 6.61 -23.96 15.22
CA VAL A 59 5.84 -25.12 15.71
C VAL A 59 5.87 -26.28 14.70
N SER A 60 5.80 -25.97 13.40
CA SER A 60 5.88 -26.97 12.33
C SER A 60 7.26 -27.66 12.25
N SER A 61 8.33 -26.97 12.64
CA SER A 61 9.70 -27.51 12.65
C SER A 61 9.96 -28.48 13.81
N VAL A 62 9.35 -28.25 14.97
CA VAL A 62 9.44 -29.16 16.14
C VAL A 62 8.77 -30.50 15.86
N ALA A 63 7.64 -30.50 15.14
CA ALA A 63 6.96 -31.72 14.72
C ALA A 63 7.82 -32.58 13.75
N ALA A 64 8.62 -31.95 12.89
CA ALA A 64 9.54 -32.64 12.00
C ALA A 64 10.74 -33.27 12.75
N LEU A 65 11.23 -32.59 13.79
CA LEU A 65 12.31 -33.09 14.66
C LEU A 65 11.86 -34.27 15.55
N ALA A 66 10.57 -34.36 15.87
CA ALA A 66 9.98 -35.48 16.61
C ALA A 66 9.83 -36.78 15.78
N GLY A 67 10.30 -36.82 14.53
CA GLY A 67 10.31 -38.03 13.72
C GLY A 67 8.94 -38.44 13.15
N LEU A 68 7.92 -37.59 13.30
CA LEU A 68 6.65 -37.73 12.61
C LEU A 68 6.91 -37.53 11.11
N LYS A 69 7.01 -38.63 10.36
CA LYS A 69 7.05 -38.62 8.89
C LYS A 69 5.70 -38.18 8.34
N THR A 70 5.41 -36.90 8.49
CA THR A 70 4.24 -36.28 7.89
C THR A 70 4.41 -36.31 6.37
N ALA A 71 3.31 -36.36 5.62
CA ALA A 71 3.33 -36.26 4.15
C ALA A 71 4.13 -35.03 3.64
N GLN A 72 4.24 -33.98 4.48
CA GLN A 72 5.09 -32.81 4.25
C GLN A 72 6.58 -33.13 4.07
N ALA A 73 7.13 -34.16 4.73
CA ALA A 73 8.54 -34.53 4.59
C ALA A 73 8.84 -35.10 3.19
N ARG A 74 7.89 -35.86 2.61
CA ARG A 74 8.01 -36.41 1.25
C ARG A 74 7.92 -35.33 0.17
N GLN A 75 7.14 -34.28 0.41
CA GLN A 75 7.03 -33.13 -0.49
C GLN A 75 7.96 -31.97 -0.13
N ALA A 76 8.88 -32.14 0.83
CA ALA A 76 9.73 -31.06 1.33
C ALA A 76 10.60 -30.45 0.22
N ALA A 77 11.13 -31.28 -0.70
CA ALA A 77 11.92 -30.81 -1.83
C ALA A 77 11.08 -29.99 -2.83
N ALA A 78 9.91 -30.51 -3.24
CA ALA A 78 8.99 -29.81 -4.14
C ALA A 78 8.48 -28.49 -3.53
N ARG A 79 8.16 -28.50 -2.23
CA ARG A 79 7.76 -27.31 -1.48
C ARG A 79 8.88 -26.27 -1.38
N ARG A 80 10.10 -26.69 -1.05
CA ARG A 80 11.26 -25.77 -0.96
C ARG A 80 11.51 -25.08 -2.30
N GLU A 81 11.44 -25.83 -3.39
CA GLU A 81 11.65 -25.28 -4.72
C GLU A 81 10.50 -24.33 -5.14
N ALA A 82 9.24 -24.69 -4.89
CA ALA A 82 8.11 -23.80 -5.11
C ALA A 82 8.22 -22.50 -4.30
N VAL A 83 8.54 -22.60 -3.00
CA VAL A 83 8.75 -21.44 -2.12
C VAL A 83 9.91 -20.57 -2.61
N LYS A 84 11.00 -21.18 -3.09
CA LYS A 84 12.14 -20.45 -3.66
C LYS A 84 11.74 -19.69 -4.93
N ARG A 85 11.01 -20.32 -5.86
CA ARG A 85 10.52 -19.67 -7.09
C ARG A 85 9.57 -18.52 -6.78
N ILE A 86 8.60 -18.76 -5.89
CA ILE A 86 7.65 -17.74 -5.42
C ILE A 86 8.42 -16.58 -4.79
N GLY A 87 9.35 -16.85 -3.86
CA GLY A 87 10.16 -15.82 -3.20
C GLY A 87 10.99 -14.99 -4.17
N GLN A 88 11.58 -15.60 -5.20
CA GLN A 88 12.30 -14.88 -6.26
C GLN A 88 11.38 -13.97 -7.08
N ARG A 89 10.16 -14.43 -7.44
CA ARG A 89 9.17 -13.60 -8.13
C ARG A 89 8.71 -12.44 -7.26
N THR A 90 8.37 -12.71 -5.99
CA THR A 90 7.97 -11.68 -5.02
C THR A 90 9.04 -10.62 -4.82
N ALA A 91 10.32 -11.01 -4.70
CA ALA A 91 11.41 -10.05 -4.56
C ALA A 91 11.57 -9.16 -5.80
N ARG A 92 11.44 -9.74 -7.01
CA ARG A 92 11.49 -8.98 -8.27
C ARG A 92 10.27 -8.07 -8.41
N GLY A 93 9.07 -8.54 -8.06
CA GLY A 93 7.85 -7.74 -8.01
C GLY A 93 8.00 -6.53 -7.10
N ALA A 94 8.45 -6.75 -5.85
CA ALA A 94 8.69 -5.69 -4.89
C ALA A 94 9.70 -4.64 -5.40
N ALA A 95 10.79 -5.07 -6.05
CA ALA A 95 11.76 -4.15 -6.65
C ALA A 95 11.14 -3.30 -7.79
N ARG A 96 10.28 -3.89 -8.62
CA ARG A 96 9.58 -3.18 -9.70
C ARG A 96 8.54 -2.18 -9.16
N SER A 97 7.77 -2.57 -8.14
CA SER A 97 6.80 -1.68 -7.50
C SER A 97 7.47 -0.50 -6.80
N LEU A 98 8.61 -0.72 -6.12
CA LEU A 98 9.40 0.34 -5.51
C LEU A 98 10.05 1.26 -6.56
N GLY A 99 10.56 0.71 -7.67
CA GLY A 99 11.05 1.50 -8.79
C GLY A 99 9.95 2.34 -9.48
N GLY A 100 8.72 1.81 -9.53
CA GLY A 100 7.55 2.50 -10.06
C GLY A 100 7.14 3.74 -9.27
N THR A 101 7.46 3.84 -7.99
CA THR A 101 7.14 5.01 -7.15
C THR A 101 7.80 6.29 -7.67
N VAL A 102 9.01 6.20 -8.22
CA VAL A 102 9.69 7.36 -8.83
C VAL A 102 9.05 7.70 -10.18
N ALA A 103 8.68 6.70 -10.98
CA ALA A 103 8.03 6.89 -12.27
C ALA A 103 6.61 7.50 -12.15
N GLN A 104 5.89 7.22 -11.06
CA GLN A 104 4.56 7.76 -10.75
C GLN A 104 4.52 9.29 -10.58
N SER A 105 5.67 9.94 -10.39
CA SER A 105 5.76 11.40 -10.25
C SER A 105 5.66 12.15 -11.59
N LEU A 106 5.83 11.46 -12.72
CA LEU A 106 5.77 12.05 -14.06
C LEU A 106 4.40 11.79 -14.70
N PRO A 107 3.70 12.82 -15.21
CA PRO A 107 2.45 12.63 -15.96
C PRO A 107 2.67 11.69 -17.14
N PHE A 108 1.73 10.77 -17.37
CA PHE A 108 1.74 9.72 -18.40
C PHE A 108 2.78 8.61 -18.23
N VAL A 109 4.02 8.93 -17.86
CA VAL A 109 5.06 7.94 -17.52
C VAL A 109 4.65 7.14 -16.28
N GLY A 110 4.06 7.82 -15.29
CA GLY A 110 3.51 7.18 -14.10
C GLY A 110 2.40 6.18 -14.43
N VAL A 111 1.44 6.57 -15.26
CA VAL A 111 0.34 5.69 -15.66
C VAL A 111 0.85 4.48 -16.44
N ALA A 112 1.75 4.68 -17.41
CA ALA A 112 2.37 3.59 -18.14
C ALA A 112 3.18 2.65 -17.23
N SER A 113 3.86 3.19 -16.22
CA SER A 113 4.59 2.38 -15.23
C SER A 113 3.66 1.53 -14.36
N VAL A 114 2.51 2.06 -13.93
CA VAL A 114 1.51 1.32 -13.16
C VAL A 114 0.96 0.17 -13.99
N VAL A 115 0.51 0.44 -15.22
CA VAL A 115 -0.04 -0.60 -16.09
C VAL A 115 1.00 -1.67 -16.40
N GLY A 116 2.26 -1.27 -16.65
CA GLY A 116 3.36 -2.20 -16.85
C GLY A 116 3.62 -3.08 -15.63
N ILE A 117 3.70 -2.50 -14.43
CA ILE A 117 3.90 -3.27 -13.19
C ILE A 117 2.73 -4.22 -12.95
N THR A 118 1.48 -3.77 -13.15
CA THR A 118 0.29 -4.62 -13.01
C THR A 118 0.28 -5.78 -14.02
N ALA A 119 0.73 -5.57 -15.25
CA ALA A 119 0.88 -6.66 -16.22
C ALA A 119 1.89 -7.72 -15.76
N TRP A 120 3.01 -7.30 -15.17
CA TRP A 120 3.98 -8.21 -14.56
C TRP A 120 3.41 -8.93 -13.34
N GLU A 121 2.62 -8.25 -12.50
CA GLU A 121 1.94 -8.85 -11.35
C GLU A 121 0.95 -9.95 -11.77
N ILE A 122 0.19 -9.74 -12.86
CA ILE A 122 -0.73 -10.76 -13.41
C ILE A 122 0.05 -12.01 -13.86
N ALA A 123 1.19 -11.82 -14.55
CA ALA A 123 2.03 -12.93 -14.99
C ALA A 123 2.64 -13.70 -13.81
N ASP A 124 3.17 -12.98 -12.80
CA ASP A 124 3.72 -13.59 -11.59
C ASP A 124 2.62 -14.28 -10.75
N ALA A 125 1.39 -13.76 -10.76
CA ALA A 125 0.24 -14.38 -10.11
C ALA A 125 -0.17 -15.69 -10.79
N CYS A 126 -0.25 -15.71 -12.13
CA CYS A 126 -0.53 -16.95 -12.88
C CYS A 126 0.53 -18.03 -12.59
N ALA A 127 1.81 -17.68 -12.62
CA ALA A 127 2.88 -18.62 -12.31
C ALA A 127 2.84 -19.13 -10.86
N THR A 128 2.37 -18.30 -9.93
CA THR A 128 2.17 -18.68 -8.53
C THR A 128 0.97 -19.63 -8.38
N MET A 129 -0.13 -19.39 -9.08
CA MET A 129 -1.29 -20.30 -9.10
C MET A 129 -0.93 -21.67 -9.66
N GLN A 130 -0.12 -21.73 -10.71
CA GLN A 130 0.38 -23.00 -11.27
C GLN A 130 1.29 -23.75 -10.28
N ASP A 131 2.20 -23.04 -9.60
CA ASP A 131 3.03 -23.65 -8.56
C ASP A 131 2.18 -24.19 -7.39
N LEU A 132 1.11 -23.49 -6.99
CA LEU A 132 0.19 -23.95 -5.94
C LEU A 132 -0.66 -25.14 -6.39
N ALA A 133 -1.20 -25.12 -7.61
CA ALA A 133 -1.97 -26.23 -8.18
C ALA A 133 -1.12 -27.50 -8.31
N ALA A 134 0.17 -27.37 -8.64
CA ALA A 134 1.11 -28.49 -8.67
C ALA A 134 1.40 -29.07 -7.27
N LEU A 135 1.27 -28.27 -6.21
CA LEU A 135 1.51 -28.69 -4.82
C LEU A 135 0.25 -29.28 -4.17
N ALA A 136 -0.93 -28.75 -4.50
CA ALA A 136 -2.19 -29.10 -3.85
C ALA A 136 -3.37 -28.92 -4.85
N PRO A 137 -3.51 -29.84 -5.82
CA PRO A 137 -4.43 -29.70 -6.95
C PRO A 137 -5.90 -29.58 -6.54
N ASP A 138 -6.29 -30.19 -5.41
CA ASP A 138 -7.67 -30.18 -4.90
C ASP A 138 -8.02 -28.90 -4.11
N SER A 139 -7.04 -28.00 -3.89
CA SER A 139 -7.19 -26.81 -3.04
C SER A 139 -7.16 -25.48 -3.80
N VAL A 140 -6.87 -25.54 -5.11
CA VAL A 140 -6.76 -24.37 -5.98
C VAL A 140 -7.89 -24.43 -7.00
N ASP A 141 -8.83 -23.50 -6.88
CA ASP A 141 -9.86 -23.31 -7.90
C ASP A 141 -9.24 -22.81 -9.21
N ASP A 142 -9.78 -23.30 -10.32
CA ASP A 142 -9.54 -22.91 -11.72
C ASP A 142 -8.41 -21.86 -11.94
N PRO A 143 -7.15 -22.32 -12.14
CA PRO A 143 -6.01 -21.43 -12.35
C PRO A 143 -6.13 -20.60 -13.65
N GLU A 144 -7.02 -20.97 -14.56
CA GLU A 144 -7.22 -20.26 -15.84
C GLU A 144 -7.90 -18.91 -15.64
N LYS A 145 -8.61 -18.68 -14.52
CA LYS A 145 -9.22 -17.37 -14.23
C LYS A 145 -8.21 -16.22 -14.16
N VAL A 146 -7.04 -16.47 -13.59
CA VAL A 146 -5.96 -15.47 -13.49
C VAL A 146 -5.08 -15.53 -14.75
N CYS A 147 -4.82 -16.73 -15.26
CA CYS A 147 -3.97 -16.94 -16.43
C CYS A 147 -4.61 -16.52 -17.77
N GLY A 148 -5.95 -16.38 -17.82
CA GLY A 148 -6.69 -15.97 -19.01
C GLY A 148 -6.74 -14.45 -19.23
N LEU A 149 -6.20 -13.66 -18.30
CA LEU A 149 -6.13 -12.20 -18.45
C LEU A 149 -5.03 -11.84 -19.47
N THR A 150 -5.42 -11.19 -20.56
CA THR A 150 -4.45 -10.66 -21.54
C THR A 150 -4.01 -9.26 -21.12
N PRO A 151 -2.73 -9.05 -20.72
CA PRO A 151 -2.26 -7.72 -20.38
C PRO A 151 -2.22 -6.82 -21.62
N PRO A 152 -2.60 -5.53 -21.49
CA PRO A 152 -2.60 -4.60 -22.62
C PRO A 152 -1.17 -4.31 -23.08
N THR A 153 -0.98 -4.06 -24.38
CA THR A 153 0.33 -3.71 -24.93
C THR A 153 0.71 -2.29 -24.54
N THR A 154 2.01 -2.01 -24.42
CA THR A 154 2.50 -0.65 -24.12
C THR A 154 1.97 0.38 -25.12
N ALA A 155 1.92 0.03 -26.41
CA ALA A 155 1.37 0.88 -27.46
C ALA A 155 -0.12 1.17 -27.27
N ALA A 156 -0.94 0.18 -26.93
CA ALA A 156 -2.36 0.38 -26.63
C ALA A 156 -2.55 1.29 -25.41
N VAL A 157 -1.74 1.09 -24.37
CA VAL A 157 -1.75 1.92 -23.16
C VAL A 157 -1.38 3.37 -23.48
N TYR A 158 -0.29 3.62 -24.20
CA TYR A 158 0.10 4.98 -24.59
C TYR A 158 -0.91 5.64 -25.51
N HIS A 159 -1.51 4.88 -26.43
CA HIS A 159 -2.54 5.38 -27.33
C HIS A 159 -3.79 5.81 -26.56
N GLU A 160 -4.28 4.98 -25.64
CA GLU A 160 -5.49 5.27 -24.87
C GLU A 160 -5.29 6.41 -23.86
N ILE A 161 -4.12 6.45 -23.23
CA ILE A 161 -3.71 7.57 -22.37
C ILE A 161 -3.60 8.86 -23.18
N GLY A 162 -2.94 8.81 -24.33
CA GLY A 162 -2.76 9.96 -25.22
C GLY A 162 -4.09 10.48 -25.76
N ALA A 163 -4.99 9.59 -26.16
CA ALA A 163 -6.33 9.93 -26.62
C ALA A 163 -7.16 10.67 -25.56
N ARG A 164 -6.92 10.38 -24.28
CA ARG A 164 -7.62 11.02 -23.15
C ARG A 164 -6.82 12.12 -22.47
N ALA A 165 -5.61 12.44 -22.95
CA ALA A 165 -4.70 13.39 -22.30
C ALA A 165 -5.34 14.78 -22.07
N GLY A 166 -6.21 15.23 -22.97
CA GLY A 166 -6.99 16.47 -22.82
C GLY A 166 -7.98 16.44 -21.66
N GLU A 167 -8.68 15.32 -21.46
CA GLU A 167 -9.60 15.13 -20.32
C GLU A 167 -8.83 15.14 -19.00
N TRP A 168 -7.73 14.40 -18.95
CA TRP A 168 -6.89 14.25 -17.75
C TRP A 168 -6.20 15.55 -17.36
N SER A 169 -5.63 16.28 -18.33
CA SER A 169 -5.02 17.59 -18.08
C SER A 169 -6.06 18.61 -17.64
N GLY A 170 -7.24 18.64 -18.26
CA GLY A 170 -8.34 19.51 -17.85
C GLY A 170 -8.83 19.22 -16.43
N ALA A 171 -8.95 17.93 -16.06
CA ALA A 171 -9.32 17.53 -14.71
C ALA A 171 -8.23 17.90 -13.68
N ALA A 172 -6.96 17.70 -14.01
CA ALA A 172 -5.83 18.07 -13.16
C ALA A 172 -5.75 19.59 -12.94
N TRP A 173 -5.93 20.39 -14.00
CA TRP A 173 -5.97 21.85 -13.91
C TRP A 173 -7.14 22.34 -13.05
N ARG A 174 -8.34 21.78 -13.22
CA ARG A 174 -9.50 22.14 -12.39
C ARG A 174 -9.29 21.82 -10.92
N TRP A 175 -8.73 20.66 -10.62
CA TRP A 175 -8.38 20.29 -9.25
C TRP A 175 -7.35 21.25 -8.65
N ALA A 176 -6.28 21.56 -9.41
CA ALA A 176 -5.25 22.49 -8.99
C ALA A 176 -5.76 23.93 -8.80
N SER A 177 -6.75 24.34 -9.59
CA SER A 177 -7.38 25.66 -9.49
C SER A 177 -8.53 25.72 -8.47
N GLY A 178 -8.87 24.61 -7.81
CA GLY A 178 -10.00 24.54 -6.87
C GLY A 178 -11.38 24.66 -7.52
N ALA A 179 -11.49 24.44 -8.83
CA ALA A 179 -12.77 24.46 -9.52
C ALA A 179 -13.60 23.20 -9.17
N PRO A 180 -14.92 23.32 -8.95
CA PRO A 180 -15.78 22.18 -8.67
C PRO A 180 -15.77 21.18 -9.85
N PRO A 181 -15.95 19.86 -9.57
CA PRO A 181 -16.00 18.85 -10.63
C PRO A 181 -17.15 19.13 -11.60
N PRO A 182 -17.01 18.79 -12.90
CA PRO A 182 -18.10 18.94 -13.86
C PRO A 182 -19.30 18.08 -13.40
N ALA A 183 -20.51 18.61 -13.58
CA ALA A 183 -21.73 17.84 -13.35
C ALA A 183 -21.78 16.63 -14.32
N PRO A 184 -22.32 15.49 -13.89
CA PRO A 184 -22.44 14.28 -14.71
C PRO A 184 -23.27 14.50 -15.97
#